data_AF-A0A098TJT5-F1
#
_entry.id   AF-A0A098TJT5-F1
#
_cell.length_a   1.000
_cell.length_b   1.000
_cell.length_c   1.000
_cell.angle_alpha   90.00
_cell.angle_beta   90.00
_cell.angle_gamma   90.00
#
_symmetry.space_group_name_H-M   'P 1'
#
loop_
_entity.id
_entity.type
_entity.pdbx_description
1 polymer ?
#
loop_
_entity_poly.entity_id
_entity_poly.type
_entity_poly.pdbx_seq_one_letter_code
_entity_poly.pdbx_strand_id
1 'polypeptide(L)'
;MDTSGFPSTPNFRGRSIAERVRGLAIALLAARDMYFGWGAGARTESWGRGVLAALTKGKNLEDGSIPVFVCTTDVLSGERVVHNRGSAANYVYASAALAGILPPLIDGSHVLMDGAYADIAPIDVARSTGVDVVIAVDPSQPETGIAPRNGVQAMLRSIEICQNEHARLRFGQADMVIRPKFRNTIGTLEFHYKRQCIASGTMAVRRSGDQIRTLLNRGT
;
A
#
# COMPACT_ATOMS: atom_id res chain seq x y z
N MET A 1 6.46 -12.79 9.63
CA MET A 1 6.31 -11.32 9.59
C MET A 1 5.87 -10.87 10.96
N ASP A 2 6.80 -10.23 11.67
CA ASP A 2 6.58 -9.52 12.91
C ASP A 2 5.91 -8.19 12.58
N THR A 3 4.80 -7.89 13.26
CA THR A 3 4.01 -6.65 13.09
C THR A 3 3.79 -5.96 14.43
N SER A 4 4.57 -6.34 15.45
CA SER A 4 4.46 -5.85 16.83
C SER A 4 4.71 -4.36 16.98
N GLY A 5 5.42 -3.74 16.03
CA GLY A 5 5.63 -2.30 16.00
C GLY A 5 4.34 -1.51 15.77
N PHE A 6 3.39 -2.04 14.98
CA PHE A 6 2.20 -1.27 14.60
C PHE A 6 1.15 -1.19 15.72
N PRO A 7 0.46 -0.05 15.85
CA PRO A 7 -0.61 0.13 16.83
C PRO A 7 -1.78 -0.83 16.56
N SER A 8 -2.51 -1.18 17.62
CA SER A 8 -3.76 -1.95 17.48
C SER A 8 -4.85 -1.10 16.83
N THR A 9 -5.65 -1.70 15.95
CA THR A 9 -6.77 -1.01 15.31
C THR A 9 -7.95 -0.86 16.29
N PRO A 10 -8.65 0.29 16.29
CA PRO A 10 -9.82 0.47 17.13
C PRO A 10 -10.97 -0.44 16.66
N ASN A 11 -11.48 -1.28 17.57
CA ASN A 11 -12.61 -2.14 17.29
C ASN A 11 -13.92 -1.51 17.81
N PHE A 12 -14.70 -0.93 16.91
CA PHE A 12 -16.01 -0.35 17.23
C PHE A 12 -17.18 -1.35 17.11
N ARG A 13 -16.93 -2.57 16.65
CA ARG A 13 -17.94 -3.63 16.50
C ARG A 13 -18.07 -4.52 17.76
N GLY A 14 -17.28 -4.24 18.80
CA GLY A 14 -17.35 -4.92 20.09
C GLY A 14 -18.73 -4.75 20.76
N ARG A 15 -19.22 -5.81 21.41
CA ARG A 15 -20.53 -5.84 22.07
C ARG A 15 -20.50 -5.22 23.48
N SER A 16 -19.32 -5.08 24.08
CA SER A 16 -19.16 -4.55 25.44
C SER A 16 -18.93 -3.04 25.48
N ILE A 17 -19.50 -2.36 26.49
CA ILE A 17 -19.25 -0.93 26.76
C ILE A 17 -17.75 -0.67 26.96
N ALA A 18 -17.04 -1.59 27.62
CA ALA A 18 -15.59 -1.46 27.86
C ALA A 18 -14.76 -1.55 26.57
N GLU A 19 -15.24 -2.26 25.54
CA GLU A 19 -14.59 -2.32 24.22
C GLU A 19 -14.82 -1.03 23.45
N ARG A 20 -16.03 -0.46 23.52
CA ARG A 20 -16.37 0.81 22.87
C ARG A 20 -15.60 1.99 23.47
N VAL A 21 -15.45 2.03 24.80
CA VAL A 21 -14.63 3.05 25.49
C VAL A 21 -13.15 2.92 25.11
N ARG A 22 -12.61 1.70 25.06
CA ARG A 22 -11.23 1.45 24.59
C ARG A 22 -11.06 1.86 23.13
N GLY A 23 -12.01 1.54 22.25
CA GLY A 23 -12.00 1.95 20.86
C GLY A 23 -11.99 3.48 20.69
N LEU A 24 -12.79 4.19 21.49
CA LEU A 24 -12.80 5.66 21.49
C LEU A 24 -11.47 6.25 21.95
N ALA A 25 -10.88 5.70 23.02
CA ALA A 25 -9.57 6.13 23.51
C ALA A 25 -8.46 5.94 22.46
N ILE A 26 -8.44 4.77 21.79
CA ILE A 26 -7.49 4.49 20.69
C ILE A 26 -7.67 5.49 19.55
N ALA A 27 -8.92 5.81 19.18
CA ALA A 27 -9.19 6.77 18.12
C ALA A 27 -8.78 8.21 18.47
N LEU A 28 -8.99 8.64 19.72
CA LEU A 28 -8.52 9.95 20.19
C LEU A 28 -6.99 10.03 20.20
N LEU A 29 -6.30 8.97 20.62
CA LEU A 29 -4.85 8.88 20.55
C LEU A 29 -4.35 8.92 19.10
N ALA A 30 -4.97 8.16 18.20
CA ALA A 30 -4.62 8.19 16.78
C ALA A 30 -4.81 9.59 16.17
N ALA A 31 -5.93 10.27 16.49
CA ALA A 31 -6.19 11.63 16.01
C ALA A 31 -5.15 12.63 16.56
N ARG A 32 -4.80 12.53 17.84
CA ARG A 32 -3.73 13.35 18.45
C ARG A 32 -2.38 13.11 17.76
N ASP A 33 -2.01 11.84 17.58
CA ASP A 33 -0.72 11.46 17.02
C ASP A 33 -0.59 11.83 15.54
N MET A 34 -1.72 11.91 14.82
CA MET A 34 -1.79 12.44 13.46
C MET A 34 -1.71 13.98 13.43
N TYR A 35 -2.25 14.67 14.43
CA TYR A 35 -2.25 16.14 14.48
C TYR A 35 -0.91 16.72 14.96
N PHE A 36 -0.29 16.10 15.96
CA PHE A 36 0.97 16.56 16.56
C PHE A 36 2.19 15.75 16.14
N GLY A 37 2.04 14.86 15.16
CA GLY A 37 3.09 13.98 14.64
C GLY A 37 2.71 13.37 13.30
N TRP A 38 3.39 12.30 12.90
CA TRP A 38 3.17 11.64 11.61
C TRP A 38 2.13 10.53 11.65
N GLY A 39 1.49 10.31 12.80
CA GLY A 39 0.57 9.20 13.02
C GLY A 39 1.10 8.14 13.97
N ALA A 40 0.25 7.14 14.24
CA ALA A 40 0.50 6.15 15.27
C ALA A 40 1.66 5.17 14.95
N GLY A 41 2.13 5.14 13.69
CA GLY A 41 3.33 4.41 13.27
C GLY A 41 4.62 5.24 13.33
N ALA A 42 4.61 6.51 13.77
CA ALA A 42 5.82 7.33 13.83
C ALA A 42 6.97 6.69 14.62
N ARG A 43 6.63 6.01 15.71
CA ARG A 43 7.60 5.32 16.57
C ARG A 43 8.19 4.05 15.94
N THR A 44 7.60 3.58 14.85
CA THR A 44 7.96 2.32 14.20
C THR A 44 8.90 2.52 13.02
N GLU A 45 9.23 3.76 12.65
CA GLU A 45 10.11 4.05 11.51
C GLU A 45 11.43 3.29 11.59
N SER A 46 12.19 3.46 12.67
CA SER A 46 13.51 2.83 12.84
C SER A 46 13.41 1.30 12.85
N TRP A 47 12.41 0.76 13.56
CA TRP A 47 12.14 -0.67 13.58
C TRP A 47 11.74 -1.20 12.20
N GLY A 48 10.83 -0.52 11.50
CA GLY A 48 10.32 -0.91 10.18
C GLY A 48 11.42 -0.88 9.12
N ARG A 49 12.27 0.16 9.14
CA ARG A 49 13.48 0.22 8.31
C ARG A 49 14.48 -0.88 8.67
N GLY A 50 14.62 -1.22 9.95
CA GLY A 50 15.43 -2.36 10.40
C GLY A 50 14.92 -3.70 9.88
N VAL A 51 13.61 -3.94 9.94
CA VAL A 51 12.96 -5.14 9.37
C VAL A 51 13.16 -5.19 7.86
N LEU A 52 12.97 -4.07 7.16
CA LEU A 52 13.18 -4.00 5.71
C LEU A 52 14.65 -4.20 5.33
N ALA A 53 15.59 -3.65 6.10
CA ALA A 53 17.02 -3.89 5.90
C ALA A 53 17.36 -5.39 6.08
N ALA A 54 16.79 -6.06 7.08
CA ALA A 54 16.97 -7.50 7.26
C ALA A 54 16.37 -8.32 6.10
N LEU A 55 15.15 -7.98 5.64
CA LEU A 55 14.48 -8.68 4.54
C LEU A 55 15.17 -8.46 3.19
N THR A 56 15.67 -7.25 2.94
CA THR A 56 16.43 -6.88 1.75
C THR A 56 17.90 -7.27 1.84
N LYS A 57 18.35 -7.80 3.00
CA LYS A 57 19.75 -8.16 3.30
C LYS A 57 20.71 -6.98 3.12
N GLY A 58 20.24 -5.76 3.39
CA GLY A 58 20.99 -4.52 3.22
C GLY A 58 21.38 -4.18 1.78
N LYS A 59 20.74 -4.83 0.79
CA LYS A 59 21.04 -4.62 -0.62
C LYS A 59 20.42 -3.35 -1.19
N ASN A 60 20.98 -2.89 -2.30
CA ASN A 60 20.37 -1.86 -3.12
C ASN A 60 19.40 -2.47 -4.15
N LEU A 61 18.57 -1.63 -4.76
CA LEU A 61 17.56 -2.06 -5.74
C LEU A 61 18.19 -2.71 -6.99
N GLU A 62 19.33 -2.18 -7.44
CA GLU A 62 20.08 -2.67 -8.59
C GLU A 62 20.77 -4.02 -8.34
N ASP A 63 20.91 -4.46 -7.08
CA ASP A 63 21.49 -5.75 -6.72
C ASP A 63 20.48 -6.91 -6.82
N GLY A 64 19.25 -6.61 -7.24
CA GLY A 64 18.17 -7.58 -7.43
C GLY A 64 18.45 -8.54 -8.58
N SER A 65 18.02 -9.80 -8.45
CA SER A 65 18.12 -10.79 -9.52
C SER A 65 17.21 -10.50 -10.72
N ILE A 66 16.23 -9.63 -10.52
CA ILE A 66 15.38 -9.04 -11.56
C ILE A 66 15.41 -7.52 -11.40
N PRO A 67 15.23 -6.73 -12.47
CA PRO A 67 15.09 -5.29 -12.35
C PRO A 67 13.96 -4.92 -11.39
N VAL A 68 14.25 -4.08 -10.39
CA VAL A 68 13.27 -3.60 -9.41
C VAL A 68 13.13 -2.09 -9.52
N PHE A 69 11.89 -1.64 -9.61
CA PHE A 69 11.52 -0.23 -9.62
C PHE A 69 10.56 0.01 -8.46
N VAL A 70 10.82 1.04 -7.67
CA VAL A 70 9.99 1.46 -6.55
C VAL A 70 9.54 2.88 -6.81
N CYS A 71 8.23 3.13 -6.75
CA CYS A 71 7.67 4.45 -6.97
C CYS A 71 7.28 5.08 -5.64
N THR A 72 7.61 6.35 -5.46
CA THR A 72 7.23 7.16 -4.30
C THR A 72 6.56 8.44 -4.77
N THR A 73 5.80 9.08 -3.88
CA THR A 73 5.29 10.43 -4.11
C THR A 73 6.19 11.42 -3.39
N ASP A 74 6.76 12.40 -4.11
CA ASP A 74 7.38 13.55 -3.45
C ASP A 74 6.27 14.52 -3.04
N VAL A 75 6.04 14.67 -1.74
CA VAL A 75 4.93 15.50 -1.25
C VAL A 75 5.21 17.00 -1.38
N LEU A 76 6.44 17.40 -1.71
CA LEU A 76 6.76 18.80 -2.00
C LEU A 76 6.30 19.20 -3.40
N SER A 77 6.56 18.38 -4.41
CA SER A 77 6.20 18.65 -5.80
C SER A 77 4.85 18.06 -6.21
N GLY A 78 4.38 17.03 -5.49
CA GLY A 78 3.24 16.21 -5.89
C GLY A 78 3.56 15.19 -7.00
N GLU A 79 4.83 15.06 -7.39
CA GLU A 79 5.25 14.23 -8.51
C GLU A 79 5.64 12.80 -8.10
N ARG A 80 5.49 11.87 -9.05
CA ARG A 80 6.02 10.51 -8.92
C ARG A 80 7.54 10.52 -9.09
N VAL A 81 8.25 9.94 -8.13
CA VAL A 81 9.69 9.66 -8.23
C VAL A 81 9.90 8.15 -8.39
N VAL A 82 10.73 7.73 -9.35
CA VAL A 82 11.04 6.32 -9.60
C VAL A 82 12.45 6.03 -9.16
N HIS A 83 12.58 5.00 -8.32
CA HIS A 83 13.85 4.52 -7.81
C HIS A 83 14.14 3.15 -8.41
N ASN A 84 15.27 3.02 -9.09
CA ASN A 84 15.80 1.73 -9.54
C ASN A 84 17.24 1.49 -9.05
N ARG A 85 17.75 2.42 -8.23
CA ARG A 85 19.08 2.38 -7.64
C ARG A 85 19.04 2.83 -6.19
N GLY A 86 20.03 2.44 -5.40
CA GLY A 86 20.17 2.82 -4.00
C GLY A 86 19.39 1.92 -3.03
N SER A 87 19.32 2.33 -1.76
CA SER A 87 18.90 1.45 -0.67
C SER A 87 17.48 0.89 -0.86
N ALA A 88 17.38 -0.43 -1.05
CA ALA A 88 16.09 -1.09 -1.22
C ALA A 88 15.21 -0.91 0.01
N ALA A 89 15.79 -1.00 1.22
CA ALA A 89 15.05 -0.81 2.46
C ALA A 89 14.44 0.60 2.58
N ASN A 90 15.19 1.64 2.18
CA ASN A 90 14.70 3.02 2.27
C ASN A 90 13.60 3.30 1.26
N TYR A 91 13.79 2.93 -0.01
CA TYR A 91 12.78 3.26 -1.03
C TYR A 91 11.53 2.40 -0.88
N VAL A 92 11.65 1.13 -0.47
CA VAL A 92 10.47 0.31 -0.12
C VAL A 92 9.75 0.87 1.11
N TYR A 93 10.49 1.39 2.10
CA TYR A 93 9.88 2.09 3.24
C TYR A 93 9.10 3.32 2.78
N ALA A 94 9.75 4.20 2.02
CA ALA A 94 9.13 5.44 1.53
C ALA A 94 7.88 5.14 0.70
N SER A 95 7.93 4.16 -0.20
CA SER A 95 6.80 3.74 -1.03
C SER A 95 5.63 3.16 -0.24
N ALA A 96 5.83 2.76 1.02
CA ALA A 96 4.79 2.26 1.91
C ALA A 96 4.49 3.22 3.07
N ALA A 97 5.08 4.42 3.09
CA ALA A 97 4.93 5.40 4.14
C ALA A 97 3.58 6.14 3.99
N LEU A 98 2.51 5.47 4.44
CA LEU A 98 1.15 6.00 4.42
C LEU A 98 1.02 7.25 5.29
N ALA A 99 0.47 8.32 4.72
CA ALA A 99 0.20 9.57 5.39
C ALA A 99 -0.72 9.36 6.61
N GLY A 100 -0.36 9.97 7.74
CA GLY A 100 -1.07 9.79 9.01
C GLY A 100 -0.82 8.45 9.71
N ILE A 101 0.10 7.62 9.18
CA ILE A 101 0.57 6.38 9.82
C ILE A 101 2.08 6.43 10.00
N LEU A 102 2.84 6.63 8.93
CA LEU A 102 4.30 6.58 8.91
C LEU A 102 4.90 7.93 8.51
N PRO A 103 6.07 8.30 9.06
CA PRO A 103 6.77 9.52 8.67
C PRO A 103 7.31 9.41 7.24
N PRO A 104 7.46 10.53 6.53
CA PRO A 104 8.09 10.54 5.23
C PRO A 104 9.57 10.20 5.34
N LEU A 105 10.14 9.70 4.24
CA LEU A 105 11.59 9.62 4.07
C LEU A 105 12.11 10.92 3.47
N ILE A 106 13.08 11.56 4.13
CA ILE A 106 13.82 12.69 3.55
C ILE A 106 15.02 12.13 2.78
N ASP A 107 15.09 12.41 1.49
CA ASP A 107 16.20 12.01 0.62
C ASP A 107 16.65 13.20 -0.25
N GLY A 108 17.74 13.85 0.15
CA GLY A 108 18.22 15.09 -0.47
C GLY A 108 17.16 16.20 -0.40
N SER A 109 16.69 16.65 -1.56
CA SER A 109 15.65 17.67 -1.70
C SER A 109 14.22 17.12 -1.68
N HIS A 110 14.05 15.80 -1.65
CA HIS A 110 12.74 15.16 -1.74
C HIS A 110 12.18 14.79 -0.37
N VAL A 111 10.86 14.89 -0.23
CA VAL A 111 10.12 14.37 0.93
C VAL A 111 9.21 13.27 0.44
N LEU A 112 9.63 12.02 0.61
CA LEU A 112 9.04 10.87 -0.05
C LEU A 112 8.01 10.17 0.86
N MET A 113 6.82 9.93 0.30
CA MET A 113 5.74 9.14 0.92
C MET A 113 5.24 8.06 -0.05
N ASP A 114 4.20 7.34 0.37
CA ASP A 114 3.56 6.27 -0.38
C ASP A 114 3.38 6.63 -1.87
N GLY A 115 3.80 5.71 -2.74
CA GLY A 115 3.76 5.90 -4.19
C GLY A 115 2.34 6.01 -4.75
N ALA A 116 1.35 5.47 -4.04
CA ALA A 116 -0.03 5.41 -4.51
C ALA A 116 -0.70 6.79 -4.63
N TYR A 117 -0.17 7.83 -3.98
CA TYR A 117 -0.71 9.18 -4.09
C TYR A 117 -0.48 9.80 -5.47
N ALA A 118 0.71 9.62 -6.06
CA ALA A 118 1.01 10.06 -7.42
C ALA A 118 0.64 9.00 -8.48
N ASP A 119 0.90 7.72 -8.19
CA ASP A 119 0.60 6.63 -9.11
C ASP A 119 0.42 5.28 -8.40
N ILE A 120 -0.84 4.87 -8.23
CA ILE A 120 -1.21 3.59 -7.62
C ILE A 120 -0.84 2.36 -8.45
N ALA A 121 -0.62 2.54 -9.77
CA ALA A 121 -0.22 1.45 -10.66
C ALA A 121 0.70 2.00 -11.76
N PRO A 122 2.03 2.02 -11.54
CA PRO A 122 3.01 2.61 -12.45
C PRO A 122 3.28 1.71 -13.68
N ILE A 123 2.24 1.49 -14.50
CA ILE A 123 2.26 0.62 -15.68
C ILE A 123 3.20 1.18 -16.76
N ASP A 124 3.23 2.49 -16.90
CA ASP A 124 4.13 3.22 -17.82
C ASP A 124 5.60 2.99 -17.46
N VAL A 125 5.94 2.96 -16.16
CA VAL A 125 7.29 2.64 -15.68
C VAL A 125 7.66 1.22 -16.10
N ALA A 126 6.77 0.24 -15.90
CA ALA A 126 7.01 -1.13 -16.36
C ALA A 126 7.20 -1.19 -17.88
N ARG A 127 6.33 -0.54 -18.68
CA ARG A 127 6.48 -0.53 -20.15
C ARG A 127 7.77 0.14 -20.62
N SER A 128 8.25 1.16 -19.91
CA SER A 128 9.49 1.85 -20.27
C SER A 128 10.73 0.96 -20.27
N THR A 129 10.66 -0.21 -19.62
CA THR A 129 11.76 -1.20 -19.61
C THR A 129 11.74 -2.12 -20.85
N GLY A 130 10.86 -1.88 -21.82
CA GLY A 130 10.79 -2.64 -23.06
C GLY A 130 10.14 -4.02 -22.93
N VAL A 131 9.26 -4.22 -21.94
CA VAL A 131 8.50 -5.46 -21.79
C VAL A 131 7.29 -5.49 -22.73
N ASP A 132 7.01 -6.66 -23.32
CA ASP A 132 5.86 -6.85 -24.21
C ASP A 132 4.52 -6.92 -23.45
N VAL A 133 4.56 -7.44 -22.22
CA VAL A 133 3.36 -7.72 -21.41
C VAL A 133 3.54 -7.14 -20.01
N VAL A 134 2.54 -6.38 -19.55
CA VAL A 134 2.43 -5.90 -18.18
C VAL A 134 1.22 -6.53 -17.48
N ILE A 135 1.49 -7.28 -16.41
CA ILE A 135 0.49 -7.85 -15.52
C ILE A 135 0.48 -7.04 -14.22
N ALA A 136 -0.66 -6.43 -13.91
CA ALA A 136 -0.85 -5.68 -12.67
C ALA A 136 -1.62 -6.49 -11.63
N VAL A 137 -1.37 -6.25 -10.35
CA VAL A 137 -2.13 -6.83 -9.24
C VAL A 137 -2.85 -5.71 -8.51
N ASP A 138 -4.17 -5.82 -8.44
CA ASP A 138 -5.05 -4.84 -7.78
C ASP A 138 -5.70 -5.53 -6.57
N PRO A 139 -5.21 -5.27 -5.34
CA PRO A 139 -5.76 -5.85 -4.11
C PRO A 139 -6.97 -5.06 -3.56
N SER A 140 -7.49 -4.07 -4.30
CA SER A 140 -8.60 -3.24 -3.82
C SER A 140 -9.86 -4.06 -3.51
N GLN A 141 -10.60 -3.58 -2.52
CA GLN A 141 -11.88 -4.13 -2.09
C GLN A 141 -12.91 -3.03 -2.31
N PRO A 142 -13.80 -3.14 -3.30
CA PRO A 142 -14.80 -2.11 -3.53
C PRO A 142 -15.72 -2.01 -2.31
N GLU A 143 -15.58 -0.93 -1.53
CA GLU A 143 -16.55 -0.58 -0.50
C GLU A 143 -17.70 0.19 -1.14
N THR A 144 -18.86 -0.44 -1.22
CA THR A 144 -20.10 0.16 -1.70
C THR A 144 -21.12 0.22 -0.57
N GLY A 145 -21.86 1.33 -0.48
CA GLY A 145 -23.14 1.37 0.23
C GLY A 145 -23.16 1.90 1.67
N ILE A 146 -22.05 2.44 2.21
CA ILE A 146 -22.09 3.11 3.52
C ILE A 146 -22.14 4.63 3.32
N ALA A 147 -23.30 5.23 3.57
CA ALA A 147 -23.44 6.68 3.57
C ALA A 147 -22.65 7.31 4.73
N PRO A 148 -21.83 8.34 4.48
CA PRO A 148 -21.08 9.02 5.54
C PRO A 148 -22.04 9.69 6.52
N ARG A 149 -21.75 9.60 7.82
CA ARG A 149 -22.59 10.14 8.90
C ARG A 149 -22.08 11.45 9.50
N ASN A 150 -20.88 11.89 9.10
CA ASN A 150 -20.25 13.12 9.58
C ASN A 150 -19.23 13.63 8.55
N GLY A 151 -18.72 14.85 8.74
CA GLY A 151 -17.79 15.50 7.82
C GLY A 151 -16.47 14.73 7.62
N VAL A 152 -15.93 14.10 8.66
CA VAL A 152 -14.71 13.29 8.57
C VAL A 152 -14.92 12.05 7.69
N GLN A 153 -16.04 11.34 7.89
CA GLN A 153 -16.40 10.20 7.05
C GLN A 153 -16.66 10.62 5.60
N ALA A 154 -17.31 11.78 5.38
CA ALA A 154 -17.54 12.30 4.04
C ALA A 154 -16.21 12.62 3.34
N MET A 155 -15.28 13.28 4.05
CA MET A 155 -13.94 13.61 3.54
C MET A 155 -13.14 12.34 3.18
N LEU A 156 -13.06 11.37 4.09
CA LEU A 156 -12.35 10.10 3.84
C LEU A 156 -12.96 9.34 2.66
N ARG A 157 -14.30 9.31 2.56
CA ARG A 157 -14.98 8.69 1.44
C ARG A 157 -14.72 9.42 0.12
N SER A 158 -14.64 10.75 0.11
CA SER A 158 -14.27 11.52 -1.08
C SER A 158 -12.85 11.18 -1.54
N ILE A 159 -11.89 11.08 -0.63
CA ILE A 159 -10.51 10.67 -0.95
C ILE A 159 -10.50 9.27 -1.57
N GLU A 160 -11.22 8.32 -0.97
CA GLU A 160 -11.33 6.95 -1.48
C GLU A 160 -11.93 6.90 -2.89
N ILE A 161 -12.98 7.68 -3.17
CA ILE A 161 -13.58 7.76 -4.51
C ILE A 161 -12.57 8.30 -5.52
N CYS A 162 -11.84 9.38 -5.19
CA CYS A 162 -10.80 9.93 -6.06
C CYS A 162 -9.69 8.90 -6.34
N GLN A 163 -9.24 8.19 -5.30
CA GLN A 163 -8.23 7.14 -5.44
C GLN A 163 -8.72 5.97 -6.29
N ASN A 164 -9.98 5.55 -6.14
CA ASN A 164 -10.57 4.48 -6.94
C ASN A 164 -10.68 4.85 -8.42
N GLU A 165 -11.06 6.08 -8.75
CA GLU A 165 -11.08 6.53 -10.15
C GLU A 165 -9.67 6.62 -10.73
N HIS A 166 -8.70 7.13 -9.97
CA HIS A 166 -7.29 7.12 -10.38
C HIS A 166 -6.78 5.70 -10.63
N ALA A 167 -7.08 4.76 -9.74
CA ALA A 167 -6.77 3.34 -9.89
C ALA A 167 -7.41 2.76 -11.15
N ARG A 168 -8.69 3.04 -11.40
CA ARG A 168 -9.41 2.57 -12.59
C ARG A 168 -8.69 2.97 -13.88
N LEU A 169 -8.23 4.23 -13.97
CA LEU A 169 -7.52 4.75 -15.13
C LEU A 169 -6.12 4.15 -15.29
N ARG A 170 -5.39 3.94 -14.18
CA ARG A 170 -4.02 3.38 -14.21
C ARG A 170 -4.01 1.89 -14.51
N PHE A 171 -4.82 1.11 -13.80
CA PHE A 171 -4.93 -0.34 -14.04
C PHE A 171 -5.48 -0.68 -15.44
N GLY A 172 -6.27 0.22 -16.05
CA GLY A 172 -6.76 0.05 -17.42
C GLY A 172 -5.67 0.02 -18.50
N GLN A 173 -4.44 0.43 -18.17
CA GLN A 173 -3.29 0.44 -19.10
C GLN A 173 -2.52 -0.89 -19.15
N ALA A 174 -2.78 -1.77 -18.18
CA ALA A 174 -2.15 -3.09 -18.12
C ALA A 174 -2.82 -4.07 -19.09
N ASP A 175 -2.05 -5.02 -19.63
CA ASP A 175 -2.59 -6.06 -20.51
C ASP A 175 -3.47 -7.06 -19.73
N MET A 176 -3.21 -7.17 -18.43
CA MET A 176 -3.99 -7.97 -17.51
C MET A 176 -3.94 -7.41 -16.10
N VAL A 177 -5.07 -7.46 -15.39
CA VAL A 177 -5.17 -7.09 -13.98
C VAL A 177 -5.68 -8.28 -13.17
N ILE A 178 -4.87 -8.77 -12.24
CA ILE A 178 -5.23 -9.84 -11.31
C ILE A 178 -5.82 -9.20 -10.06
N ARG A 179 -7.08 -9.56 -9.73
CA ARG A 179 -7.81 -9.07 -8.56
C ARG A 179 -8.11 -10.20 -7.57
N PRO A 180 -7.34 -10.34 -6.48
CA PRO A 180 -7.63 -11.29 -5.43
C PRO A 180 -8.98 -11.02 -4.77
N LYS A 181 -9.77 -12.08 -4.54
CA LYS A 181 -11.02 -11.99 -3.78
C LYS A 181 -10.77 -12.36 -2.33
N PHE A 182 -11.18 -11.49 -1.40
CA PHE A 182 -11.09 -11.72 0.03
C PHE A 182 -12.45 -12.15 0.58
N ARG A 183 -12.45 -12.98 1.62
CA ARG A 183 -13.70 -13.46 2.25
C ARG A 183 -14.35 -12.40 3.14
N ASN A 184 -13.51 -11.56 3.75
CA ASN A 184 -13.90 -10.50 4.65
C ASN A 184 -13.32 -9.20 4.13
N THR A 185 -13.92 -8.07 4.46
CA THR A 185 -13.28 -6.76 4.35
C THR A 185 -12.08 -6.70 5.29
N ILE A 186 -10.91 -6.42 4.73
CA ILE A 186 -9.65 -6.34 5.48
C ILE A 186 -9.20 -4.88 5.50
N GLY A 187 -9.03 -4.32 6.70
CA GLY A 187 -8.48 -2.98 6.89
C GLY A 187 -6.95 -2.93 6.74
N THR A 188 -6.43 -1.75 6.41
CA THR A 188 -5.01 -1.50 6.11
C THR A 188 -4.03 -2.02 7.18
N LEU A 189 -4.39 -1.93 8.47
CA LEU A 189 -3.54 -2.34 9.59
C LEU A 189 -3.97 -3.68 10.22
N GLU A 190 -4.83 -4.47 9.55
CA GLU A 190 -5.33 -5.75 10.07
C GLU A 190 -4.44 -6.95 9.71
N PHE A 191 -3.22 -6.95 10.25
CA PHE A 191 -2.18 -7.94 9.91
C PHE A 191 -2.50 -9.40 10.30
N HIS A 192 -3.53 -9.63 11.14
CA HIS A 192 -3.95 -10.97 11.53
C HIS A 192 -4.55 -11.78 10.37
N TYR A 193 -5.04 -11.13 9.31
CA TYR A 193 -5.54 -11.77 8.09
C TYR A 193 -4.45 -12.19 7.09
N LYS A 194 -3.15 -12.02 7.39
CA LYS A 194 -2.04 -12.29 6.46
C LYS A 194 -2.10 -13.65 5.73
N ARG A 195 -2.48 -14.73 6.45
CA ARG A 195 -2.61 -16.07 5.85
C ARG A 195 -3.73 -16.14 4.81
N GLN A 196 -4.85 -15.49 5.09
CA GLN A 196 -5.96 -15.38 4.14
C GLN A 196 -5.53 -14.57 2.91
N CYS A 197 -4.82 -13.45 3.08
CA CYS A 197 -4.36 -12.64 1.95
C CYS A 197 -3.45 -13.43 1.01
N ILE A 198 -2.49 -14.16 1.56
CA ILE A 198 -1.57 -15.01 0.78
C ILE A 198 -2.34 -16.09 0.02
N ALA A 199 -3.30 -16.75 0.67
CA ALA A 199 -4.13 -17.78 0.04
C ALA A 199 -5.00 -17.20 -1.09
N SER A 200 -5.63 -16.04 -0.87
CA SER A 200 -6.43 -15.34 -1.88
C SER A 200 -5.58 -14.93 -3.09
N GLY A 201 -4.37 -14.40 -2.87
CA GLY A 201 -3.44 -14.07 -3.96
C GLY A 201 -3.03 -15.30 -4.77
N THR A 202 -2.65 -16.39 -4.08
CA THR A 202 -2.29 -17.66 -4.72
C THR A 202 -3.43 -18.20 -5.59
N MET A 203 -4.67 -18.17 -5.08
CA MET A 203 -5.83 -18.62 -5.82
C MET A 203 -6.16 -17.73 -7.01
N ALA A 204 -5.95 -16.41 -6.90
CA ALA A 204 -6.15 -15.48 -8.00
C ALA A 204 -5.20 -15.78 -9.17
N VAL A 205 -3.90 -15.93 -8.88
CA VAL A 205 -2.90 -16.29 -9.89
C VAL A 205 -3.20 -17.65 -10.52
N ARG A 206 -3.56 -18.66 -9.72
CA ARG A 206 -3.90 -20.00 -10.23
C ARG A 206 -5.10 -19.98 -11.19
N ARG A 207 -6.15 -19.24 -10.85
CA ARG A 207 -7.35 -19.08 -11.70
C ARG A 207 -7.05 -18.34 -13.00
N SER A 208 -6.08 -17.44 -12.97
CA SER A 208 -5.60 -16.69 -14.12
C SER A 208 -4.58 -17.45 -14.98
N GLY A 209 -4.24 -18.70 -14.65
CA GLY A 209 -3.15 -19.44 -15.28
C GLY A 209 -3.25 -19.55 -16.80
N ASP A 210 -4.44 -19.78 -17.35
CA ASP A 210 -4.63 -19.89 -18.80
C ASP A 210 -4.45 -18.55 -19.51
N GLN A 211 -4.97 -17.46 -18.94
CA GLN A 211 -4.80 -16.11 -19.46
C GLN A 211 -3.32 -15.67 -19.42
N ILE A 212 -2.63 -15.98 -18.32
CA ILE A 212 -1.19 -15.72 -18.18
C ILE A 212 -0.42 -16.48 -19.26
N ARG A 213 -0.70 -17.77 -19.48
CA ARG A 213 -0.08 -18.56 -20.56
C ARG A 213 -0.35 -17.97 -21.94
N THR A 214 -1.58 -17.54 -22.22
CA THR A 214 -1.92 -16.90 -23.49
C THR A 214 -1.12 -15.62 -23.71
N LEU A 215 -0.94 -14.79 -22.67
CA LEU A 215 -0.17 -13.55 -22.79
C LEU A 215 1.33 -13.82 -23.00
N LEU A 216 1.90 -14.77 -22.27
CA LEU A 216 3.30 -15.14 -22.43
C LEU A 216 3.60 -15.69 -23.83
N ASN A 217 2.67 -16.43 -24.44
CA ASN A 217 2.82 -16.95 -25.79
C ASN A 217 2.63 -15.90 -26.90
N ARG A 218 2.16 -14.67 -26.58
CA ARG A 218 2.04 -13.56 -27.55
C ARG A 218 3.34 -12.75 -27.70
N GLY A 219 4.26 -12.86 -26.74
CA GLY A 219 5.54 -12.14 -26.71
C GLY A 219 6.72 -12.90 -27.32
N THR A 220 6.47 -14.05 -27.93
CA THR A 220 7.43 -14.85 -28.73
C THR A 220 6.95 -14.94 -30.16
#